data_AF-A0A817JS34-F1
#
_entry.id   AF-A0A817JS34-F1
#
_cell.length_a   1.000
_cell.length_b   1.000
_cell.length_c   1.000
_cell.angle_alpha   90.00
_cell.angle_beta   90.00
_cell.angle_gamma   90.00
#
_symmetry.space_group_name_H-M   'P 1'
#
loop_
_entity.id
_entity.type
_entity.pdbx_description
1 polymer ?
#
loop_
_entity_poly.entity_id
_entity_poly.type
_entity_poly.pdbx_seq_one_letter_code
_entity_poly.pdbx_strand_id
1 'polypeptide(L)'
;METASIDESSLSKLVNHRKPDKAERILVSSDFLRTTRSNLPATSGKVYFVMNGKNYLCSGSVVNAGNRDMVVTAGHCVFDYEQQMWASNWIFVPEYSSNYRPHGTFIWRQMATKQGWTNNQDYNFDVGIVLMNPNENGQHIQDLRAVWVSL
;
A
#
# COMPACT_ATOMS: atom_id res chain seq x y z
N MET A 1 -18.31 20.05 -13.96
CA MET A 1 -18.92 19.09 -13.01
C MET A 1 -19.50 17.98 -13.84
N GLU A 2 -18.69 16.98 -14.13
CA GLU A 2 -19.13 15.70 -14.67
C GLU A 2 -18.25 14.70 -13.95
N THR A 3 -18.83 14.04 -12.96
CA THR A 3 -18.23 12.89 -12.33
C THR A 3 -18.03 11.86 -13.42
N ALA A 4 -16.80 11.51 -13.78
CA ALA A 4 -16.57 10.23 -14.43
C ALA A 4 -16.87 9.16 -13.38
N SER A 5 -18.15 8.85 -13.20
CA SER A 5 -18.56 7.64 -12.53
C SER A 5 -17.92 6.52 -13.32
N ILE A 6 -17.07 5.72 -12.69
CA ILE A 6 -16.86 4.37 -13.18
C ILE A 6 -18.27 3.76 -13.20
N ASP A 7 -18.81 3.58 -14.40
CA ASP A 7 -20.09 2.92 -14.57
C ASP A 7 -19.94 1.49 -14.04
N GLU A 8 -20.60 1.19 -12.92
CA GLU A 8 -20.67 -0.15 -12.32
C GLU A 8 -21.09 -1.21 -13.35
N SER A 9 -21.83 -0.82 -14.40
CA SER A 9 -22.18 -1.72 -15.49
C SER A 9 -20.97 -2.16 -16.32
N SER A 10 -19.92 -1.34 -16.41
CA SER A 10 -18.66 -1.65 -17.10
C SER A 10 -17.73 -2.55 -16.26
N LEU A 11 -17.81 -2.46 -14.93
CA LEU A 11 -17.16 -3.41 -14.01
C LEU A 11 -17.82 -4.79 -14.04
N SER A 12 -19.16 -4.84 -14.19
CA SER A 12 -19.91 -6.10 -14.31
C SER A 12 -19.66 -6.88 -15.62
N LYS A 13 -19.10 -6.21 -16.64
CA LYS A 13 -18.71 -6.85 -17.91
C LYS A 13 -17.30 -7.44 -17.88
N LEU A 14 -16.41 -6.91 -17.02
CA LEU A 14 -15.03 -7.40 -16.84
C LEU A 14 -14.94 -8.49 -15.78
N VAL A 15 -15.83 -8.45 -14.78
CA VAL A 15 -15.94 -9.48 -13.77
C VAL A 15 -17.22 -10.25 -14.05
N ASN A 16 -17.09 -11.49 -14.50
CA ASN A 16 -18.18 -12.45 -14.50
C ASN A 16 -18.57 -12.69 -13.03
N HIS A 17 -19.42 -11.83 -12.48
CA HIS A 17 -19.89 -11.87 -11.09
C HIS A 17 -20.88 -13.03 -10.94
N ARG A 18 -20.38 -14.26 -11.12
CA ARG A 18 -20.97 -15.38 -10.43
C ARG A 18 -20.66 -15.13 -8.96
N LYS A 19 -21.69 -14.89 -8.13
CA LYS A 19 -21.50 -14.93 -6.68
C LYS A 19 -20.85 -16.29 -6.40
N PRO A 20 -19.63 -16.34 -5.82
CA PRO A 20 -19.02 -17.61 -5.53
C PRO A 20 -19.99 -18.36 -4.62
N ASP A 21 -20.36 -19.56 -5.05
CA ASP A 21 -21.17 -20.43 -4.24
C ASP A 21 -20.40 -20.75 -2.94
N LYS A 22 -21.11 -21.29 -1.93
CA LYS A 22 -20.48 -21.61 -0.64
C LYS A 22 -19.27 -22.55 -0.78
N ALA A 23 -19.17 -23.28 -1.90
CA ALA A 23 -18.07 -24.18 -2.22
C ALA A 23 -16.84 -23.44 -2.79
N GLU A 24 -17.01 -22.44 -3.66
CA GLU A 24 -15.90 -21.65 -4.22
C GLU A 24 -15.25 -20.67 -3.22
N ARG A 25 -15.93 -20.35 -2.11
CA ARG A 25 -15.29 -19.64 -0.97
C ARG A 25 -14.11 -20.41 -0.35
N ILE A 26 -13.89 -21.66 -0.76
CA ILE A 26 -12.85 -22.56 -0.27
C ILE A 26 -11.98 -23.05 -1.45
N LEU A 27 -11.36 -22.14 -2.20
CA LEU A 27 -10.13 -22.49 -2.97
C LEU A 27 -8.87 -21.89 -2.35
N VAL A 28 -9.04 -21.05 -1.32
CA VAL A 28 -7.96 -20.57 -0.47
C VAL A 28 -8.04 -21.37 0.82
N SER A 29 -7.02 -22.20 1.10
CA SER A 29 -7.00 -23.01 2.31
C SER A 29 -7.31 -22.17 3.55
N SER A 30 -8.08 -22.71 4.49
CA SER A 30 -8.29 -22.10 5.80
C SER A 30 -6.98 -21.75 6.49
N ASP A 31 -5.91 -22.51 6.21
CA ASP A 31 -4.57 -22.26 6.71
C ASP A 31 -3.94 -21.02 6.09
N PHE A 32 -4.15 -20.78 4.78
CA PHE A 32 -3.71 -19.55 4.13
C PHE A 32 -4.48 -18.34 4.68
N LEU A 33 -5.80 -18.45 4.86
CA LEU A 33 -6.62 -17.39 5.44
C LEU A 33 -6.26 -17.10 6.90
N ARG A 34 -5.89 -18.13 7.66
CA ARG A 34 -5.44 -17.99 9.06
C ARG A 34 -4.07 -17.32 9.14
N THR A 35 -3.11 -17.77 8.34
CA THR A 35 -1.75 -17.19 8.27
C THR A 35 -1.79 -15.71 7.84
N THR A 36 -2.57 -15.37 6.81
CA THR A 36 -2.63 -13.99 6.27
C THR A 36 -3.45 -13.02 7.13
N ARG A 37 -4.37 -13.51 7.97
CA ARG A 37 -5.12 -12.67 8.92
C ARG A 37 -4.32 -12.30 10.16
N SER A 38 -3.38 -13.14 10.57
CA SER A 38 -2.55 -12.87 11.75
C SER A 38 -1.19 -12.26 11.39
N ASN A 39 -0.55 -12.70 10.29
CA ASN A 39 0.83 -12.34 9.96
C ASN A 39 0.98 -12.06 8.45
N LEU A 40 0.90 -10.80 8.05
CA LEU A 40 1.40 -10.41 6.72
C LEU A 40 2.93 -10.41 6.73
N PRO A 41 3.60 -10.68 5.60
CA PRO A 41 5.05 -10.55 5.53
C PRO A 41 5.50 -9.15 5.97
N ALA A 42 6.68 -9.04 6.58
CA ALA A 42 7.28 -7.75 6.95
C ALA A 42 7.47 -6.80 5.76
N THR A 43 7.46 -7.33 4.53
CA THR A 43 7.48 -6.54 3.31
C THR A 43 6.15 -5.82 3.04
N SER A 44 5.04 -6.24 3.63
CA SER A 44 3.73 -5.60 3.47
C SER A 44 3.41 -4.74 4.67
N GLY A 45 2.81 -3.57 4.45
CA GLY A 45 2.52 -2.65 5.55
C GLY A 45 1.42 -1.65 5.28
N LYS A 46 0.97 -1.03 6.37
CA LYS A 46 -0.02 0.04 6.37
C LYS A 46 0.68 1.38 6.17
N VAL A 47 0.06 2.24 5.37
CA VAL A 47 0.52 3.60 5.10
C VAL A 47 -0.43 4.60 5.73
N TYR A 48 0.13 5.63 6.35
CA TYR A 48 -0.57 6.82 6.81
C TYR A 48 0.03 8.04 6.11
N PHE A 49 -0.80 8.98 5.66
CA PHE A 49 -0.31 10.21 5.04
C PHE A 49 -1.34 11.34 5.14
N VAL A 50 -0.87 12.55 4.88
CA VAL A 50 -1.70 13.76 4.83
C VAL A 50 -1.72 14.31 3.41
N MET A 51 -2.92 14.57 2.92
CA MET A 51 -3.17 15.17 1.61
C MET A 51 -4.29 16.20 1.76
N ASN A 52 -4.09 17.40 1.22
CA ASN A 52 -5.06 18.51 1.37
C ASN A 52 -5.55 18.72 2.83
N GLY A 53 -4.63 18.65 3.79
CA GLY A 53 -4.91 18.81 5.23
C GLY A 53 -5.70 17.66 5.90
N LYS A 54 -6.00 16.56 5.19
CA LYS A 54 -6.75 15.42 5.69
C LYS A 54 -5.87 14.18 5.81
N ASN A 55 -6.20 13.31 6.77
CA ASN A 55 -5.53 12.03 6.98
C ASN A 55 -6.09 10.95 6.06
N TYR A 56 -5.20 10.20 5.41
CA TYR A 56 -5.53 9.08 4.53
C TYR A 56 -4.76 7.83 4.91
N LEU A 57 -5.26 6.69 4.41
CA LEU A 57 -4.67 5.37 4.60
C LEU A 57 -4.45 4.72 3.25
N CYS A 58 -3.30 4.06 3.10
CA CYS A 58 -2.99 3.20 1.96
C CYS A 58 -2.31 1.91 2.45
N SER A 59 -1.84 1.12 1.51
CA SER A 59 -0.88 0.03 1.77
C SER A 59 0.36 0.23 0.90
N GLY A 60 1.44 -0.46 1.25
CA GLY A 60 2.66 -0.47 0.47
C GLY A 60 3.40 -1.80 0.60
N SER A 61 4.35 -2.01 -0.30
CA SER A 61 5.23 -3.17 -0.27
C SER A 61 6.69 -2.76 -0.40
N VAL A 62 7.51 -3.24 0.52
CA VAL A 62 8.96 -3.13 0.47
C VAL A 62 9.48 -3.94 -0.72
N VAL A 63 10.35 -3.33 -1.51
CA VAL A 63 10.98 -3.99 -2.66
C VAL A 63 12.50 -3.94 -2.52
N ASN A 64 13.16 -4.93 -3.12
CA ASN A 64 14.61 -4.97 -3.14
C ASN A 64 15.18 -3.82 -3.98
N ALA A 65 16.00 -2.98 -3.39
CA ALA A 65 16.67 -1.86 -4.05
C ALA A 65 18.09 -1.69 -3.50
N GLY A 66 19.01 -1.14 -4.31
CA GLY A 66 20.40 -0.94 -3.89
C GLY A 66 20.57 -0.05 -2.65
N ASN A 67 19.59 0.81 -2.35
CA ASN A 67 19.57 1.64 -1.15
C ASN A 67 18.84 1.03 0.05
N ARG A 68 18.20 -0.14 -0.11
CA ARG A 68 17.49 -0.89 0.95
C ARG A 68 16.29 -0.20 1.59
N ASP A 69 15.80 0.87 0.97
CA ASP A 69 14.84 1.80 1.59
C ASP A 69 13.54 1.99 0.78
N MET A 70 13.28 1.12 -0.20
CA MET A 70 12.24 1.36 -1.19
C MET A 70 10.91 0.68 -0.87
N VAL A 71 9.83 1.47 -0.89
CA VAL A 71 8.45 0.99 -0.84
C VAL A 71 7.73 1.36 -2.14
N VAL A 72 7.04 0.39 -2.73
CA VAL A 72 6.11 0.59 -3.84
C VAL A 72 4.69 0.70 -3.31
N THR A 73 3.92 1.62 -3.87
CA THR A 73 2.51 1.88 -3.55
C THR A 73 1.80 2.42 -4.81
N ALA A 74 0.56 2.91 -4.69
CA ALA A 74 -0.14 3.59 -5.77
C ALA A 74 0.34 5.05 -5.93
N GLY A 75 0.22 5.59 -7.14
CA GLY A 75 0.52 7.00 -7.45
C GLY A 75 -0.37 7.96 -6.64
N HIS A 76 -1.66 7.65 -6.49
CA HIS A 76 -2.60 8.45 -5.72
C HIS A 76 -2.31 8.48 -4.21
N CYS A 77 -1.53 7.51 -3.70
CA CYS A 77 -1.08 7.51 -2.30
C CYS A 77 0.10 8.46 -2.05
N VAL A 78 0.73 8.99 -3.11
CA VAL A 78 1.92 9.86 -3.03
C VAL A 78 1.72 11.22 -3.68
N PHE A 79 0.79 11.35 -4.64
CA PHE A 79 0.54 12.58 -5.37
C PHE A 79 -0.96 12.77 -5.67
N ASP A 80 -1.48 13.93 -5.29
CA ASP A 80 -2.82 14.41 -5.61
C ASP A 80 -2.79 15.09 -6.98
N TYR A 81 -3.45 14.47 -7.97
CA TYR A 81 -3.57 15.06 -9.30
C TYR A 81 -4.45 16.32 -9.30
N GLU A 82 -5.55 16.35 -8.55
CA GLU A 82 -6.49 17.48 -8.60
C GLU A 82 -5.89 18.74 -7.98
N GLN A 83 -5.15 18.57 -6.89
CA GLN A 83 -4.49 19.65 -6.16
C GLN A 83 -3.03 19.87 -6.61
N GLN A 84 -2.52 19.04 -7.51
CA GLN A 84 -1.13 19.07 -8.00
C GLN A 84 -0.09 19.12 -6.87
N MET A 85 -0.30 18.28 -5.83
CA MET A 85 0.51 18.31 -4.62
C MET A 85 0.96 16.91 -4.19
N TRP A 86 2.18 16.85 -3.65
CA TRP A 86 2.69 15.63 -3.04
C TRP A 86 2.04 15.41 -1.66
N ALA A 87 1.88 14.14 -1.30
CA ALA A 87 1.51 13.74 0.05
C ALA A 87 2.59 14.20 1.05
N SER A 88 2.16 14.51 2.27
CA SER A 88 3.02 14.89 3.39
C SER A 88 2.82 13.93 4.56
N ASN A 89 3.70 13.99 5.57
CA ASN A 89 3.62 13.15 6.77
C ASN A 89 3.39 11.67 6.46
N TRP A 90 4.11 11.16 5.46
CA TRP A 90 3.93 9.81 4.94
C TRP A 90 4.70 8.80 5.79
N ILE A 91 3.98 7.86 6.40
CA ILE A 91 4.50 6.92 7.38
C ILE A 91 4.14 5.51 6.94
N PHE A 92 5.13 4.63 6.90
CA PHE A 92 4.94 3.21 6.65
C PHE A 92 5.11 2.39 7.92
N VAL A 93 4.21 1.43 8.11
CA VAL A 93 4.20 0.51 9.24
C VAL A 93 4.18 -0.93 8.70
N PRO A 94 5.35 -1.57 8.57
CA PRO A 94 5.45 -2.96 8.12
C PRO A 94 4.79 -3.91 9.13
N GLU A 95 4.17 -4.98 8.63
CA GLU A 95 3.55 -6.04 9.46
C GLU A 95 2.51 -5.49 10.46
N TYR A 96 1.83 -4.39 10.10
CA TYR A 96 0.80 -3.80 10.97
C TYR A 96 -0.38 -4.76 11.17
N SER A 97 -0.72 -5.04 12.43
CA SER A 97 -1.87 -5.88 12.79
C SER A 97 -2.55 -5.38 14.06
N SER A 98 -3.82 -4.98 14.02
CA SER A 98 -4.61 -4.60 15.22
C SER A 98 -3.88 -3.66 16.21
N ASN A 99 -3.23 -2.60 15.72
CA ASN A 99 -2.39 -1.64 16.45
C ASN A 99 -0.99 -2.15 16.87
N TYR A 100 -0.65 -3.39 16.57
CA TYR A 100 0.70 -3.93 16.70
C TYR A 100 1.60 -3.40 15.58
N ARG A 101 2.83 -2.99 15.96
CA ARG A 101 3.85 -2.39 15.09
C ARG A 101 5.22 -3.01 15.41
N PRO A 102 5.46 -4.28 15.03
CA PRO A 102 6.63 -5.03 15.51
C PRO A 102 7.98 -4.39 15.14
N HIS A 103 8.04 -3.66 14.02
CA HIS A 103 9.26 -3.03 13.52
C HIS A 103 9.24 -1.50 13.64
N GLY A 104 8.31 -0.97 14.42
CA GLY A 104 8.10 0.48 14.57
C GLY A 104 7.54 1.12 13.31
N THR A 105 7.96 2.37 13.06
CA THR A 105 7.46 3.19 11.95
C THR A 105 8.61 3.76 11.13
N PHE A 106 8.39 3.88 9.83
CA PHE A 106 9.37 4.41 8.89
C PHE A 106 8.82 5.70 8.27
N ILE A 107 9.60 6.78 8.36
CA ILE A 107 9.23 8.09 7.84
C ILE A 107 9.84 8.26 6.45
N TRP A 108 9.05 8.76 5.50
CA TRP A 108 9.51 9.03 4.15
C TRP A 108 10.65 10.07 4.08
N ARG A 109 11.46 10.00 3.03
CA ARG A 109 12.45 11.04 2.66
C ARG A 109 12.30 11.56 1.24
N GLN A 110 11.77 10.74 0.33
CA GLN A 110 11.54 11.12 -1.06
C GLN A 110 10.40 10.31 -1.66
N MET A 111 9.64 10.92 -2.56
CA MET A 111 8.58 10.29 -3.33
C MET A 111 8.83 10.44 -4.82
N ALA A 112 8.34 9.48 -5.59
CA ALA A 112 8.29 9.55 -7.04
C ALA A 112 7.02 8.84 -7.54
N THR A 113 6.51 9.30 -8.68
CA THR A 113 5.43 8.63 -9.42
C THR A 113 5.63 8.91 -10.91
N LYS A 114 4.86 8.25 -11.77
CA LYS A 114 4.94 8.41 -13.22
C LYS A 114 4.35 9.75 -13.67
N GLN A 115 4.92 10.35 -14.71
CA GLN A 115 4.41 11.60 -15.30
C GLN A 115 2.97 11.45 -15.84
N GLY A 116 2.60 10.26 -16.34
CA GLY A 116 1.22 10.01 -16.78
C GLY A 116 0.20 10.18 -15.65
N TRP A 117 0.58 9.82 -14.43
CA TRP A 117 -0.24 10.09 -13.23
C TRP A 117 -0.27 11.58 -12.91
N THR A 118 0.89 12.24 -12.79
CA THR A 118 0.95 13.65 -12.35
C THR A 118 0.30 14.61 -13.34
N ASN A 119 0.38 14.33 -14.64
CA ASN A 119 -0.03 15.26 -15.69
C ASN A 119 -1.45 15.00 -16.20
N ASN A 120 -1.92 13.75 -16.16
CA ASN A 120 -3.16 13.35 -16.83
C ASN A 120 -4.12 12.51 -15.98
N GLN A 121 -3.79 12.24 -14.70
CA GLN A 121 -4.54 11.28 -13.86
C GLN A 121 -4.71 9.91 -14.52
N ASP A 122 -3.76 9.51 -15.36
CA ASP A 122 -3.88 8.25 -16.09
C ASP A 122 -3.65 7.08 -15.13
N TYR A 123 -4.73 6.37 -14.82
CA TYR A 123 -4.74 5.24 -13.90
C TYR A 123 -3.85 4.08 -14.36
N ASN A 124 -3.48 4.00 -15.65
CA ASN A 124 -2.47 3.03 -16.11
C ASN A 124 -1.08 3.31 -15.52
N PHE A 125 -0.87 4.52 -15.00
CA PHE A 125 0.37 4.98 -14.40
C PHE A 125 0.24 5.26 -12.91
N ASP A 126 -0.82 4.77 -12.25
CA ASP A 126 -1.08 4.91 -10.80
C ASP A 126 -0.13 4.02 -9.96
N VAL A 127 1.17 4.27 -10.08
CA VAL A 127 2.23 3.57 -9.35
C VAL A 127 3.21 4.58 -8.76
N GLY A 128 3.40 4.51 -7.45
CA GLY A 128 4.28 5.37 -6.67
C GLY A 128 5.43 4.60 -6.02
N ILE A 129 6.54 5.31 -5.82
CA ILE A 129 7.68 4.85 -5.04
C ILE A 129 7.93 5.85 -3.92
N VAL A 130 8.19 5.34 -2.73
CA VAL A 130 8.62 6.15 -1.59
C VAL A 130 9.90 5.57 -1.00
N LEU A 131 10.89 6.43 -0.81
CA LEU A 131 12.11 6.10 -0.10
C LEU A 131 11.93 6.42 1.39
N MET A 132 12.27 5.47 2.24
CA MET A 132 12.16 5.58 3.70
C MET A 132 13.48 6.07 4.30
N ASN A 133 13.41 6.77 5.42
CA ASN A 133 14.52 6.84 6.35
C ASN A 133 14.65 5.52 7.10
N PRO A 134 15.86 5.16 7.58
CA PRO A 134 15.99 4.14 8.61
C PRO A 134 15.10 4.45 9.82
N ASN A 135 14.63 3.43 10.51
CA ASN A 135 13.84 3.62 11.73
C ASN A 135 14.70 4.17 12.89
N GLU A 136 14.09 4.34 14.06
CA GLU A 136 14.75 4.83 15.28
C GLU A 136 15.96 3.98 15.72
N ASN A 137 16.00 2.70 15.34
CA ASN A 137 17.10 1.79 15.61
C ASN A 137 18.19 1.80 14.51
N GLY A 138 18.07 2.70 13.52
CA GLY A 138 18.98 2.79 12.39
C GLY A 138 18.84 1.64 11.37
N GLN A 139 17.75 0.88 11.43
CA GLN A 139 17.52 -0.25 10.53
C GLN A 139 16.90 0.22 9.22
N HIS A 140 17.40 -0.31 8.09
CA HIS A 140 16.76 -0.12 6.79
C HIS A 140 15.52 -1.00 6.66
N ILE A 141 14.50 -0.50 5.97
CA ILE A 141 13.20 -1.20 5.85
C ILE A 141 13.34 -2.57 5.17
N GLN A 142 14.25 -2.73 4.22
CA GLN A 142 14.48 -4.00 3.53
C GLN A 142 15.20 -5.03 4.40
N ASP A 143 15.91 -4.62 5.45
CA ASP A 143 16.67 -5.52 6.33
C ASP A 143 15.78 -6.17 7.41
N LEU A 144 14.50 -5.77 7.49
CA LEU A 144 13.55 -6.33 8.43
C LEU A 144 13.33 -7.83 8.20
N ARG A 145 13.24 -8.56 9.29
CA ARG A 145 12.91 -9.99 9.31
C ARG A 145 11.52 -10.13 9.87
N ALA A 146 10.65 -10.92 9.25
CA ALA A 146 9.34 -11.23 9.83
C ALA A 146 9.52 -11.78 11.25
N VAL A 147 8.78 -11.23 12.21
CA VAL A 147 8.74 -11.77 13.57
C VAL A 147 7.67 -12.83 13.59
N TRP A 148 8.05 -14.07 13.30
CA TRP A 148 7.14 -15.19 13.51
C TRP A 148 6.89 -15.32 15.02
N VAL A 149 5.73 -14.86 15.48
CA VAL A 149 5.27 -15.20 16.83
C VAL A 149 4.93 -16.70 16.78
N SER A 150 5.85 -17.54 17.27
CA SER A 150 5.56 -18.95 17.54
C SER A 150 4.38 -19.02 18.50
N LEU A 151 3.27 -19.62 18.05
CA LEU A 151 2.18 -20.07 18.91
C LEU A 151 2.49 -21.45 19.47
#